data_AF-A0A0S2IUU9-F1
#
_entry.id   AF-A0A0S2IUU9-F1
#
_cell.length_a   1.000
_cell.length_b   1.000
_cell.length_c   1.000
_cell.angle_alpha   90.00
_cell.angle_beta   90.00
_cell.angle_gamma   90.00
#
_symmetry.space_group_name_H-M   'P 1'
#
loop_
_entity.id
_entity.type
_entity.pdbx_description
1 polymer ?
#
loop_
_entity_poly.entity_id
_entity_poly.type
_entity_poly.pdbx_seq_one_letter_code
_entity_poly.pdbx_strand_id
1 'polypeptide(L)'
;MFISGRPFGISRTWILLIFIVKSLDYTNQYGKCRLVIRSFKAKETREIWEGRFSKKYPPDIQKKAQMKLGMINNVVDVMELQVPPGNRLHKLSGDRDGQYSISINSQWRICFNFENNHAFNVEITDYH
;
A
#
# COMPACT_ATOMS: atom_id res chain seq x y z
N MET A 1 33.23 41.25 4.46
CA MET A 1 33.36 40.25 3.37
C MET A 1 32.30 39.18 3.61
N PHE A 2 31.11 39.36 3.03
CA PHE A 2 29.98 38.43 3.12
C PHE A 2 30.01 37.53 1.88
N ILE A 3 30.09 36.21 2.07
CA ILE A 3 29.68 35.27 1.02
C ILE A 3 28.80 34.21 1.69
N SER A 4 27.50 34.41 1.55
CA SER A 4 26.45 33.43 1.81
C SER A 4 26.50 32.31 0.76
N GLY A 5 26.80 31.08 1.16
CA GLY A 5 26.68 29.87 0.34
C GLY A 5 25.48 29.03 0.80
N ARG A 6 24.51 28.87 -0.08
CA ARG A 6 23.14 28.33 0.13
C ARG A 6 23.11 26.87 0.60
N PRO A 7 22.05 26.42 1.32
CA PRO A 7 21.84 25.00 1.59
C PRO A 7 21.60 24.25 0.27
N PHE A 8 22.29 23.12 0.10
CA PHE A 8 22.17 22.26 -1.07
C PHE A 8 20.70 21.85 -1.27
N GLY A 9 20.13 22.27 -2.40
CA GLY A 9 18.81 21.84 -2.85
C GLY A 9 18.83 20.34 -3.14
N ILE A 10 18.01 19.60 -2.40
CA ILE A 10 17.80 18.16 -2.59
C ILE A 10 17.16 17.96 -3.96
N SER A 11 17.97 17.56 -4.95
CA SER A 11 17.49 17.22 -6.29
C SER A 11 16.55 16.00 -6.21
N ARG A 12 15.52 15.98 -7.07
CA ARG A 12 14.49 14.92 -7.17
C ARG A 12 15.06 13.51 -7.40
N THR A 13 16.33 13.41 -7.76
CA THR A 13 17.07 12.14 -7.93
C THR A 13 17.55 11.53 -6.60
N TRP A 14 17.65 12.31 -5.52
CA TRP A 14 18.13 11.82 -4.22
C TRP A 14 17.04 11.14 -3.37
N ILE A 15 15.77 11.40 -3.64
CA ILE A 15 14.63 10.76 -2.93
C ILE A 15 14.53 9.27 -3.30
N LEU A 16 14.80 8.93 -4.57
CA LEU A 16 14.79 7.55 -5.06
C LEU A 16 15.91 6.69 -4.45
N LEU A 17 17.09 7.28 -4.25
CA LEU A 17 18.24 6.57 -3.67
C LEU A 17 18.07 6.28 -2.18
N ILE A 18 17.44 7.18 -1.41
CA ILE A 18 17.09 6.93 0.00
C ILE A 18 16.04 5.82 0.12
N PHE A 19 15.09 5.73 -0.82
CA PHE A 19 14.12 4.62 -0.86
C PHE A 19 14.79 3.26 -1.10
N ILE A 20 15.78 3.19 -2.00
CA ILE A 20 16.48 1.94 -2.31
C ILE A 20 17.39 1.50 -1.16
N VAL A 21 18.14 2.44 -0.55
CA VAL A 21 19.08 2.10 0.53
C VAL A 21 18.36 1.73 1.83
N LYS A 22 17.24 2.39 2.20
CA LYS A 22 16.44 1.99 3.37
C LYS A 22 15.69 0.66 3.18
N SER A 23 15.41 0.27 1.94
CA SER A 23 14.77 -1.02 1.62
C SER A 23 15.70 -2.22 1.85
N LEU A 24 17.01 -2.01 1.90
CA LEU A 24 18.01 -3.08 2.04
C LEU A 24 18.43 -3.35 3.49
N ASP A 25 18.20 -2.42 4.42
CA ASP A 25 18.54 -2.59 5.84
C ASP A 25 17.37 -3.07 6.72
N TYR A 26 16.12 -3.04 6.23
CA TYR A 26 14.95 -3.52 7.00
C TYR A 26 14.71 -5.03 6.90
N THR A 27 15.35 -5.70 5.93
CA THR A 27 15.18 -7.13 5.65
C THR A 27 16.01 -8.03 6.57
N ASN A 28 17.04 -7.50 7.24
CA ASN A 28 18.05 -8.34 7.91
C ASN A 28 17.86 -8.50 9.43
N GLN A 29 16.82 -7.92 10.04
CA GLN A 29 16.61 -8.04 11.50
C GLN A 29 15.38 -8.87 11.92
N TYR A 30 14.55 -9.34 10.98
CA TYR A 30 13.36 -10.13 11.32
C TYR A 30 13.30 -11.44 10.55
N GLY A 31 13.85 -12.50 11.13
CA GLY A 31 13.47 -13.90 10.86
C GLY A 31 12.04 -14.23 11.30
N LYS A 32 11.12 -13.25 11.18
CA LYS A 32 9.71 -13.31 11.56
C LYS A 32 8.92 -12.57 10.49
N CYS A 33 8.18 -13.32 9.68
CA CYS A 33 7.25 -12.80 8.68
C CYS A 33 6.28 -11.80 9.35
N ARG A 34 6.56 -10.50 9.24
CA ARG A 34 5.67 -9.46 9.75
C ARG A 34 4.47 -9.40 8.80
N LEU A 35 3.36 -10.03 9.20
CA LEU A 35 2.09 -9.85 8.51
C LEU A 35 1.54 -8.48 8.89
N VAL A 36 1.62 -7.52 7.97
CA VAL A 36 1.01 -6.19 8.14
C VAL A 36 -0.50 -6.31 7.99
N ILE A 37 -0.99 -7.14 7.08
CA ILE A 37 -2.43 -7.44 6.97
C ILE A 37 -2.84 -8.39 8.11
N ARG A 38 -3.79 -7.95 8.93
CA ARG A 38 -4.28 -8.68 10.10
C ARG A 38 -5.69 -9.26 9.91
N SER A 39 -6.56 -8.57 9.18
CA SER A 39 -7.93 -9.02 8.97
C SER A 39 -8.48 -8.65 7.59
N PHE A 40 -9.42 -9.48 7.12
CA PHE A 40 -10.17 -9.28 5.88
C PHE A 40 -11.64 -9.14 6.23
N LYS A 41 -12.30 -8.15 5.63
CA LYS A 41 -13.75 -7.96 5.79
C LYS A 41 -14.56 -8.85 4.84
N ALA A 42 -14.01 -9.15 3.66
CA ALA A 42 -14.64 -10.01 2.65
C ALA A 42 -13.91 -11.35 2.49
N LYS A 43 -14.66 -12.45 2.38
CA LYS A 43 -14.13 -13.80 2.16
C LYS A 43 -13.34 -13.87 0.85
N GLU A 44 -13.84 -13.24 -0.19
CA GLU A 44 -13.27 -13.28 -1.52
C GLU A 44 -11.94 -12.52 -1.60
N THR A 45 -11.77 -11.46 -0.80
CA THR A 45 -10.49 -10.75 -0.68
C THR A 45 -9.44 -11.64 -0.02
N ARG A 46 -9.82 -12.43 0.99
CA ARG A 46 -8.94 -13.45 1.59
C ARG A 46 -8.58 -14.55 0.58
N GLU A 47 -9.53 -15.00 -0.24
CA GLU A 47 -9.25 -15.98 -1.29
C GLU A 47 -8.20 -15.47 -2.28
N ILE A 48 -8.34 -14.24 -2.76
CA ILE A 48 -7.36 -13.61 -3.65
C ILE A 48 -6.00 -13.46 -2.97
N TRP A 49 -5.97 -13.07 -1.70
CA TRP A 49 -4.74 -12.98 -0.90
C TRP A 49 -4.00 -14.33 -0.86
N GLU A 50 -4.73 -15.41 -0.64
CA GLU A 50 -4.20 -16.77 -0.59
C GLU A 50 -3.92 -17.37 -1.98
N GLY A 51 -4.06 -16.57 -3.05
CA GLY A 51 -3.80 -16.99 -4.43
C GLY A 51 -4.88 -17.87 -5.04
N ARG A 52 -6.06 -17.96 -4.41
CA ARG A 52 -7.22 -18.66 -4.97
C ARG A 52 -8.03 -17.75 -5.86
N PHE A 53 -8.59 -18.36 -6.90
CA PHE A 53 -9.51 -17.69 -7.81
C PHE A 53 -10.88 -17.52 -7.16
N SER A 54 -11.44 -16.31 -7.23
CA SER A 54 -12.80 -16.01 -6.80
C SER A 54 -13.73 -15.78 -7.98
N LYS A 55 -14.92 -16.37 -7.97
CA LYS A 55 -15.92 -16.17 -9.04
C LYS A 55 -16.59 -14.78 -9.01
N LYS A 56 -16.46 -14.06 -7.90
CA LYS A 56 -17.10 -12.76 -7.68
C LYS A 56 -16.45 -11.63 -8.47
N TYR A 57 -15.16 -11.75 -8.73
CA TYR A 57 -14.39 -10.68 -9.34
C TYR A 57 -13.92 -11.06 -10.75
N PRO A 58 -13.84 -10.09 -11.67
CA PRO A 58 -13.27 -10.31 -13.00
C PRO A 58 -11.85 -10.92 -12.94
N PRO A 59 -11.52 -11.93 -13.76
CA PRO A 59 -10.20 -12.59 -13.71
C PRO A 59 -9.00 -11.65 -13.87
N ASP A 60 -9.17 -10.60 -14.66
CA ASP A 60 -8.14 -9.60 -14.99
C ASP A 60 -7.74 -8.74 -13.78
N ILE A 61 -8.65 -8.56 -12.81
CA ILE A 61 -8.37 -7.74 -11.61
C ILE A 61 -7.73 -8.56 -10.49
N GLN A 62 -7.96 -9.88 -10.43
CA GLN A 62 -7.54 -10.70 -9.28
C GLN A 62 -6.02 -10.74 -9.11
N LYS A 63 -5.28 -10.92 -10.21
CA LYS A 63 -3.81 -10.92 -10.19
C LYS A 63 -3.25 -9.56 -9.75
N LYS A 64 -3.85 -8.46 -10.23
CA LYS A 64 -3.45 -7.11 -9.83
C LYS A 64 -3.79 -6.83 -8.37
N ALA A 65 -4.97 -7.25 -7.93
CA ALA A 65 -5.40 -7.14 -6.53
C ALA A 65 -4.45 -7.90 -5.60
N GLN A 66 -4.10 -9.15 -5.94
CA GLN A 66 -3.13 -9.94 -5.18
C GLN A 66 -1.78 -9.24 -5.05
N MET A 67 -1.25 -8.70 -6.14
CA MET A 67 0.01 -7.92 -6.12
C MET A 67 -0.10 -6.69 -5.21
N LYS A 68 -1.20 -5.94 -5.27
CA LYS A 68 -1.43 -4.76 -4.42
C LYS A 68 -1.60 -5.13 -2.95
N LEU A 69 -2.28 -6.23 -2.64
CA LEU A 69 -2.35 -6.77 -1.27
C LEU A 69 -0.96 -7.14 -0.77
N GLY A 70 -0.09 -7.70 -1.63
CA GLY A 70 1.31 -7.95 -1.31
C GLY A 70 2.08 -6.68 -0.96
N MET A 71 1.85 -5.59 -1.70
CA MET A 71 2.42 -4.28 -1.38
C MET A 71 1.95 -3.78 -0.01
N ILE A 72 0.64 -3.84 0.29
CA ILE A 72 0.09 -3.46 1.61
C ILE A 72 0.73 -4.31 2.71
N ASN A 73 0.96 -5.60 2.47
CA ASN A 73 1.55 -6.47 3.48
C ASN A 73 3.02 -6.15 3.80
N ASN A 74 3.70 -5.36 2.96
CA ASN A 74 5.13 -5.08 3.08
C ASN A 74 5.45 -3.66 3.59
N VAL A 75 4.46 -2.78 3.76
CA VAL A 75 4.72 -1.40 4.19
C VAL A 75 4.87 -1.28 5.70
N VAL A 76 5.75 -0.37 6.14
CA VAL A 76 5.84 0.01 7.56
C VAL A 76 4.87 1.15 7.85
N ASP A 77 4.81 2.12 6.94
CA ASP A 77 3.89 3.26 6.99
C ASP A 77 2.92 3.25 5.78
N VAL A 78 1.65 3.59 6.02
CA VAL A 78 0.64 3.76 4.96
C VAL A 78 1.08 4.76 3.90
N MET A 79 1.87 5.77 4.25
CA MET A 79 2.36 6.78 3.32
C MET A 79 3.32 6.21 2.27
N GLU A 80 3.97 5.06 2.53
CA GLU A 80 4.78 4.37 1.54
C GLU A 80 3.95 3.91 0.34
N LEU A 81 2.66 3.63 0.55
CA LEU A 81 1.73 3.25 -0.52
C LEU A 81 1.44 4.38 -1.50
N GLN A 82 1.90 5.62 -1.25
CA GLN A 82 1.86 6.69 -2.26
C GLN A 82 2.83 6.43 -3.42
N VAL A 83 3.87 5.64 -3.19
CA VAL A 83 4.86 5.23 -4.19
C VAL A 83 4.60 3.76 -4.51
N PRO A 84 4.28 3.36 -5.76
CA PRO A 84 4.22 4.15 -6.99
C PRO A 84 2.93 4.99 -7.15
N PRO A 85 2.96 6.09 -7.95
CA PRO A 85 1.85 7.03 -8.10
C PRO A 85 0.55 6.40 -8.65
N GLY A 86 0.65 5.24 -9.31
CA GLY A 86 -0.51 4.46 -9.77
C GLY A 86 -1.36 3.87 -8.64
N ASN A 87 -0.87 3.84 -7.39
CA ASN A 87 -1.67 3.41 -6.24
C ASN A 87 -2.79 4.39 -5.93
N ARG A 88 -2.58 5.69 -6.19
CA ARG A 88 -3.55 6.75 -5.87
C ARG A 88 -4.14 6.53 -4.46
N LEU A 89 -3.26 6.57 -3.47
CA LEU A 89 -3.65 6.39 -2.07
C LEU A 89 -4.57 7.56 -1.67
N HIS A 90 -5.76 7.24 -1.19
CA HIS A 90 -6.73 8.23 -0.72
C HIS A 90 -7.29 7.81 0.63
N LYS A 91 -7.29 8.73 1.59
CA LYS A 91 -8.06 8.58 2.82
C LYS A 91 -9.53 8.84 2.50
N LEU A 92 -10.39 7.91 2.89
CA LEU A 92 -11.84 8.00 2.74
C LEU A 92 -12.42 8.94 3.80
N SER A 93 -13.59 9.50 3.51
CA SER A 93 -14.32 10.43 4.39
C SER A 93 -15.81 10.03 4.46
N GLY A 94 -16.59 10.71 5.31
CA GLY A 94 -18.01 10.39 5.55
C GLY A 94 -18.17 9.10 6.35
N ASP A 95 -19.05 8.20 5.90
CA ASP A 95 -19.36 6.93 6.59
C ASP A 95 -18.14 5.97 6.68
N ARG A 96 -17.11 6.22 5.89
CA ARG A 96 -15.85 5.46 5.87
C ARG A 96 -14.65 6.28 6.35
N ASP A 97 -14.88 7.33 7.12
CA ASP A 97 -13.79 8.14 7.66
C ASP A 97 -12.79 7.28 8.44
N GLY A 98 -11.51 7.61 8.29
CA GLY A 98 -10.39 6.84 8.85
C GLY A 98 -9.95 5.62 8.03
N GLN A 99 -10.67 5.22 7.00
CA GLN A 99 -10.20 4.18 6.06
C GLN A 99 -9.30 4.77 4.98
N TYR A 100 -8.42 3.93 4.45
CA TYR A 100 -7.58 4.20 3.29
C TYR A 100 -8.04 3.37 2.11
N SER A 101 -7.83 3.89 0.91
CA SER A 101 -8.09 3.20 -0.35
C SER A 101 -6.90 3.29 -1.29
N ILE A 102 -6.62 2.20 -2.01
CA ILE A 102 -5.69 2.18 -3.14
C ILE A 102 -6.37 1.65 -4.40
N SER A 103 -5.95 2.13 -5.55
CA SER A 103 -6.49 1.78 -6.85
C SER A 103 -5.89 0.48 -7.40
N ILE A 104 -6.76 -0.43 -7.85
CA ILE A 104 -6.36 -1.59 -8.66
C ILE A 104 -6.36 -1.20 -10.15
N ASN A 105 -7.46 -0.58 -10.62
CA ASN A 105 -7.62 -0.04 -11.97
C ASN A 105 -8.58 1.17 -11.95
N SER A 106 -9.25 1.53 -13.04
CA SER A 106 -10.22 2.64 -13.06
C SER A 106 -11.42 2.40 -12.12
N GLN A 107 -11.90 1.16 -12.05
CA GLN A 107 -13.15 0.76 -11.39
C GLN A 107 -12.94 0.21 -9.97
N TRP A 108 -11.90 -0.59 -9.75
CA TRP A 108 -11.73 -1.36 -8.51
C TRP A 108 -10.76 -0.69 -7.53
N ARG A 109 -11.08 -0.78 -6.24
CA ARG A 109 -10.31 -0.22 -5.12
C ARG A 109 -10.11 -1.29 -4.03
N ILE A 110 -8.99 -1.22 -3.32
CA ILE A 110 -8.79 -1.94 -2.06
C ILE A 110 -8.97 -0.93 -0.93
N CYS A 111 -9.91 -1.19 -0.03
CA CYS A 111 -10.18 -0.36 1.14
C CYS A 111 -9.71 -1.09 2.41
N PHE A 112 -9.12 -0.35 3.35
CA PHE A 112 -8.61 -0.90 4.61
C PHE A 112 -8.48 0.17 5.70
N ASN A 113 -8.55 -0.25 6.96
CA ASN A 113 -8.11 0.56 8.09
C ASN A 113 -6.61 0.37 8.30
N PHE A 114 -5.90 1.43 8.67
CA PHE A 114 -4.47 1.34 8.98
C PHE A 114 -4.18 1.93 10.36
N GLU A 115 -3.79 1.07 11.30
CA GLU A 115 -3.57 1.42 12.70
C GLU A 115 -2.35 0.66 13.22
N ASN A 116 -1.47 1.31 13.99
CA ASN A 116 -0.29 0.68 14.59
C ASN A 116 0.57 -0.13 13.59
N ASN A 117 0.76 0.40 12.38
CA ASN A 117 1.49 -0.24 11.28
C ASN A 117 0.91 -1.60 10.85
N HIS A 118 -0.42 -1.73 10.96
CA HIS A 118 -1.17 -2.90 10.58
C HIS A 118 -2.41 -2.51 9.76
N ALA A 119 -2.71 -3.31 8.75
CA ALA A 119 -3.89 -3.17 7.90
C ALA A 119 -5.01 -4.11 8.39
N PHE A 120 -6.19 -3.55 8.58
CA PHE A 120 -7.38 -4.25 9.05
C PHE A 120 -8.55 -4.06 8.09
N ASN A 121 -9.52 -4.98 8.20
CA ASN A 121 -10.79 -4.95 7.47
C ASN A 121 -10.60 -4.83 5.95
N VAL A 122 -9.54 -5.45 5.43
CA VAL A 122 -9.17 -5.30 4.02
C VAL A 122 -10.26 -5.88 3.13
N GLU A 123 -10.72 -5.09 2.17
CA GLU A 123 -11.75 -5.48 1.19
C GLU A 123 -11.45 -4.93 -0.20
N ILE A 124 -11.90 -5.66 -1.23
CA ILE A 124 -11.91 -5.19 -2.62
C ILE A 124 -13.33 -4.70 -2.91
N THR A 125 -13.44 -3.47 -3.42
CA THR A 125 -14.71 -2.80 -3.70
C THR A 125 -14.73 -2.23 -5.10
N ASP A 126 -15.91 -2.22 -5.70
CA ASP A 126 -16.20 -1.45 -6.91
C ASP A 126 -16.48 0.00 -6.51
N TYR A 127 -16.04 0.94 -7.34
CA TYR A 127 -16.24 2.38 -7.17
C TYR A 127 -17.55 2.88 -7.83
N HIS A 128 -18.28 2.02 -8.55
CA HIS A 128 -19.56 2.35 -9.20
C HIS A 128 -20.76 1.71 -8.50
#